data_AF-A0A970BW97-F1
#
_entry.id   AF-A0A970BW97-F1
#
_cell.length_a   1.000
_cell.length_b   1.000
_cell.length_c   1.000
_cell.angle_alpha   90.00
_cell.angle_beta   90.00
_cell.angle_gamma   90.00
#
_symmetry.space_group_name_H-M   'P 1'
#
loop_
_entity.id
_entity.type
_entity.pdbx_description
1 polymer ?
#
loop_
_entity_poly.entity_id
_entity_poly.type
_entity_poly.pdbx_seq_one_letter_code
_entity_poly.pdbx_strand_id
1 'polypeptide(L)'
;MTDDVKPGVGGPEPGPFVVSYPCPVCRGRGAVEERPCLSCRATGVERFFHGTKAGLEPGDLIEPGRSPNFGDRERATTFVYLTGTLDAAVWGAELAAGDGPGRIYFVEPTGSIEDDPNLTDKRFPGNPTKSYRSRDPLRVTGEVTEWRGHSPEALKAMKDSLERLEREGVEPID
;
A
#
# COMPACT_ATOMS: atom_id res chain seq x y z
N MET A 1 -44.10 -33.51 -32.96
CA MET A 1 -43.01 -34.07 -32.14
C MET A 1 -41.75 -33.87 -32.95
N THR A 2 -40.99 -32.83 -32.63
CA THR A 2 -39.77 -32.45 -33.33
C THR A 2 -38.58 -33.12 -32.65
N ASP A 3 -37.98 -34.08 -33.34
CA ASP A 3 -36.64 -34.59 -33.06
C ASP A 3 -35.78 -34.25 -34.28
N ASP A 4 -34.68 -33.53 -34.04
CA ASP A 4 -33.38 -33.64 -34.72
C ASP A 4 -32.54 -32.38 -34.41
N VAL A 5 -31.65 -32.47 -33.41
CA VAL A 5 -30.44 -31.62 -33.37
C VAL A 5 -29.28 -32.45 -32.79
N LYS A 6 -28.24 -32.67 -33.60
CA LYS A 6 -26.88 -33.05 -33.18
C LYS A 6 -25.88 -31.92 -33.54
N PRO A 7 -24.66 -31.93 -32.97
CA PRO A 7 -24.04 -30.75 -32.36
C PRO A 7 -23.03 -30.02 -33.25
N GLY A 8 -22.66 -28.79 -32.88
CA GLY A 8 -21.54 -28.06 -33.51
C GLY A 8 -21.11 -26.75 -32.84
N VAL A 9 -20.07 -26.85 -32.00
CA VAL A 9 -18.85 -26.02 -31.84
C VAL A 9 -18.92 -24.47 -31.70
N GLY A 10 -18.45 -23.95 -30.54
CA GLY A 10 -17.33 -23.00 -30.47
C GLY A 10 -17.57 -21.51 -30.12
N GLY A 11 -17.15 -21.08 -28.92
CA GLY A 11 -16.88 -19.67 -28.54
C GLY A 11 -16.25 -19.60 -27.14
N PRO A 12 -15.22 -18.78 -26.89
CA PRO A 12 -14.22 -19.02 -25.85
C PRO A 12 -14.71 -18.80 -24.43
N GLU A 13 -14.15 -19.62 -23.54
CA GLU A 13 -14.13 -19.53 -22.08
C GLU A 13 -13.88 -18.10 -21.57
N PRO A 14 -14.36 -17.76 -20.36
CA PRO A 14 -14.22 -16.42 -19.79
C PRO A 14 -12.78 -15.90 -19.97
N GLY A 15 -12.67 -14.79 -20.72
CA GLY A 15 -11.41 -14.17 -21.05
C GLY A 15 -10.58 -13.90 -19.78
N PRO A 16 -9.24 -13.91 -19.88
CA PRO A 16 -8.39 -13.82 -18.71
C PRO A 16 -8.59 -12.47 -18.02
N PHE A 17 -9.05 -12.49 -16.78
CA PHE A 17 -8.88 -11.35 -15.90
C PHE A 17 -7.38 -11.15 -15.68
N VAL A 18 -6.89 -9.96 -16.02
CA VAL A 18 -5.51 -9.56 -15.74
C VAL A 18 -5.42 -9.21 -14.26
N VAL A 19 -5.16 -10.22 -13.43
CA VAL A 19 -4.63 -10.00 -12.09
C VAL A 19 -3.17 -9.63 -12.27
N SER A 20 -2.78 -8.43 -11.82
CA SER A 20 -1.43 -7.89 -11.92
C SER A 20 -0.46 -8.55 -10.93
N TYR A 21 -0.38 -9.89 -10.93
CA TYR A 21 0.56 -10.61 -10.07
C TYR A 21 1.24 -11.77 -10.77
N PRO A 22 2.47 -11.48 -11.20
CA PRO A 22 3.57 -12.33 -10.80
C PRO A 22 4.80 -11.52 -10.33
N CYS A 23 5.28 -11.74 -9.09
CA CYS A 23 6.55 -11.17 -8.59
C CYS A 23 7.70 -11.45 -9.59
N PRO A 24 8.56 -10.49 -9.96
CA PRO A 24 9.57 -10.69 -11.03
C PRO A 24 10.62 -11.77 -10.68
N VAL A 25 10.78 -12.08 -9.39
CA VAL A 25 11.69 -13.13 -8.88
C VAL A 25 11.04 -14.52 -8.95
N CYS A 26 9.77 -14.70 -8.56
CA CYS A 26 9.07 -16.01 -8.61
C CYS A 26 8.09 -16.19 -9.78
N ARG A 27 7.92 -15.15 -10.59
CA ARG A 27 6.89 -14.99 -11.62
C ARG A 27 5.49 -15.45 -11.18
N GLY A 28 5.11 -15.19 -9.92
CA GLY A 28 3.81 -15.63 -9.38
C GLY A 28 3.63 -17.15 -9.35
N ARG A 29 4.69 -17.91 -9.66
CA ARG A 29 4.76 -19.38 -9.64
C ARG A 29 5.51 -19.86 -8.39
N GLY A 30 5.44 -19.10 -7.30
CA GLY A 30 5.94 -19.54 -6.03
C GLY A 30 4.97 -20.55 -5.43
N ALA A 31 5.28 -21.84 -5.57
CA ALA A 31 4.94 -22.78 -4.52
C ALA A 31 5.97 -22.57 -3.42
N VAL A 32 5.54 -22.09 -2.26
CA VAL A 32 6.30 -22.22 -1.03
C VAL A 32 5.37 -23.01 -0.17
N GLU A 33 5.65 -24.30 -0.06
CA GLU A 33 4.98 -25.23 0.84
C GLU A 33 4.74 -24.50 2.19
N GLU A 34 3.51 -24.06 2.40
CA GLU A 34 2.99 -23.41 3.61
C GLU A 34 3.71 -22.12 4.11
N ARG A 35 4.53 -21.44 3.30
CA ARG A 35 5.26 -20.22 3.72
C ARG A 35 5.14 -19.07 2.70
N PRO A 36 5.17 -17.78 3.06
CA PRO A 36 5.21 -16.69 2.09
C PRO A 36 6.56 -16.61 1.35
N CYS A 37 6.57 -16.17 0.09
CA CYS A 37 7.82 -15.96 -0.66
C CYS A 37 8.70 -14.95 0.07
N LEU A 38 9.93 -15.32 0.44
CA LEU A 38 10.79 -14.42 1.23
C LEU A 38 11.11 -13.09 0.53
N SER A 39 11.08 -13.06 -0.81
CA SER A 39 11.40 -11.87 -1.59
C SER A 39 10.26 -10.87 -1.72
N CYS A 40 9.00 -11.32 -1.80
CA CYS A 40 7.83 -10.43 -1.95
C CYS A 40 6.74 -10.64 -0.89
N ARG A 41 7.00 -11.50 0.10
CA ARG A 41 6.05 -11.94 1.15
C ARG A 41 4.67 -12.34 0.62
N ALA A 42 4.64 -12.95 -0.57
CA ALA A 42 3.42 -13.30 -1.30
C ALA A 42 2.51 -12.13 -1.72
N THR A 43 2.98 -10.88 -1.61
CA THR A 43 2.23 -9.71 -2.12
C THR A 43 2.45 -9.46 -3.60
N GLY A 44 3.48 -10.07 -4.21
CA GLY A 44 3.85 -9.78 -5.59
C GLY A 44 4.50 -8.40 -5.81
N VAL A 45 4.83 -7.70 -4.73
CA VAL A 45 5.55 -6.41 -4.74
C VAL A 45 7.06 -6.66 -4.63
N GLU A 46 7.85 -6.05 -5.51
CA GLU A 46 9.31 -6.17 -5.49
C GLU A 46 9.95 -5.31 -4.39
N ARG A 47 9.41 -4.10 -4.15
CA ARG A 47 9.96 -3.13 -3.18
C ARG A 47 8.84 -2.38 -2.48
N PHE A 48 9.07 -2.11 -1.20
CA PHE A 48 8.18 -1.29 -0.40
C PHE A 48 8.77 0.08 -0.12
N PHE A 49 7.86 1.03 0.08
CA PHE A 49 8.16 2.42 0.35
C PHE A 49 7.43 2.88 1.61
N HIS A 50 8.04 3.81 2.33
CA HIS A 50 7.43 4.53 3.44
C HIS A 50 7.63 6.04 3.25
N GLY A 51 6.53 6.78 3.11
CA GLY A 51 6.55 8.25 3.05
C GLY A 51 6.36 8.86 4.42
N THR A 52 7.23 9.79 4.81
CA THR A 52 7.21 10.44 6.12
C THR A 52 7.90 11.81 6.07
N LYS A 53 7.88 12.57 7.17
CA LYS A 53 8.73 13.75 7.39
C LYS A 53 9.86 13.53 8.40
N ALA A 54 9.92 12.32 8.98
CA ALA A 54 11.03 11.95 9.85
C ALA A 54 12.35 11.89 9.06
N GLY A 55 13.43 12.42 9.64
CA GLY A 55 14.78 12.22 9.12
C GLY A 55 15.36 10.92 9.62
N LEU A 56 15.35 9.89 8.76
CA LEU A 56 15.84 8.53 9.04
C LEU A 56 17.06 8.20 8.17
N GLU A 57 17.90 7.30 8.67
CA GLU A 57 19.07 6.76 8.00
C GLU A 57 18.91 5.25 7.70
N PRO A 58 19.66 4.71 6.71
CA PRO A 58 19.70 3.26 6.49
C PRO A 58 20.09 2.50 7.74
N GLY A 59 19.30 1.49 8.11
CA GLY A 59 19.44 0.71 9.34
C GLY A 59 18.44 1.08 10.43
N ASP A 60 17.85 2.28 10.37
CA ASP A 60 16.84 2.70 11.34
C ASP A 60 15.59 1.82 11.29
N LEU A 61 14.90 1.74 12.44
CA LEU A 61 13.62 1.06 12.57
C LEU A 61 12.50 2.09 12.73
N ILE A 62 11.52 2.00 11.84
CA ILE A 62 10.26 2.72 11.94
C ILE A 62 9.33 1.84 12.78
N GLU A 63 9.18 2.20 14.05
CA GLU A 63 8.35 1.46 15.01
C GLU A 63 6.90 1.95 15.00
N PRO A 64 5.92 1.06 15.28
CA PRO A 64 4.57 1.47 15.65
C PRO A 64 4.58 2.23 16.99
N GLY A 65 3.44 2.79 17.38
CA GLY A 65 3.30 3.52 18.64
C GLY A 65 3.66 5.00 18.53
N ARG A 66 3.71 5.54 17.32
CA ARG A 66 3.87 6.98 17.07
C ARG A 66 2.51 7.66 16.98
N SER A 67 2.47 8.98 17.15
CA SER A 67 1.25 9.75 16.86
C SER A 67 0.86 9.57 15.39
N PRO A 68 -0.42 9.33 15.07
CA PRO A 68 -0.88 9.17 13.69
C PRO A 68 -0.77 10.48 12.92
N ASN A 69 -0.69 10.36 11.59
CA ASN A 69 -0.77 11.50 10.69
C ASN A 69 -2.20 12.06 10.55
N PHE A 70 -3.22 11.21 10.79
CA PHE A 70 -4.65 11.53 10.62
C PHE A 70 -5.51 11.06 11.79
N GLY A 71 -6.60 11.77 12.06
CA GLY A 71 -7.47 11.53 13.21
C GLY A 71 -6.85 12.02 14.52
N ASP A 72 -7.32 11.48 15.65
CA ASP A 72 -6.84 11.85 16.98
C ASP A 72 -5.31 11.67 17.11
N ARG A 73 -4.58 12.77 17.38
CA ARG A 73 -3.11 12.78 17.50
C ARG A 73 -2.60 12.37 18.88
N GLU A 74 -3.48 12.28 19.87
CA GLU A 74 -3.15 11.84 21.23
C GLU A 74 -3.06 10.31 21.34
N ARG A 75 -3.62 9.58 20.35
CA ARG A 75 -3.47 8.12 20.26
C ARG A 75 -2.10 7.73 19.69
N ALA A 76 -1.63 6.56 20.09
CA ALA A 76 -0.46 5.92 19.47
C ALA A 76 -0.96 4.94 18.39
N THR A 77 -0.37 4.95 17.20
CA THR A 77 -0.73 4.02 16.12
C THR A 77 -0.36 2.60 16.51
N THR A 78 -1.25 1.63 16.27
CA THR A 78 -0.92 0.21 16.46
C THR A 78 -0.04 -0.32 15.32
N PHE A 79 -0.02 0.39 14.19
CA PHE A 79 0.64 -0.04 12.97
C PHE A 79 1.63 0.99 12.41
N VAL A 80 2.53 0.48 11.57
CA VAL A 80 3.35 1.21 10.62
C VAL A 80 2.91 0.88 9.20
N TYR A 81 2.89 1.89 8.33
CA TYR A 81 2.33 1.78 6.99
C TYR A 81 3.44 1.71 5.94
N LEU A 82 3.23 0.90 4.91
CA LEU A 82 4.13 0.74 3.78
C LEU A 82 3.33 0.50 2.50
N THR A 83 3.91 0.83 1.35
CA THR A 83 3.24 0.66 0.06
C THR A 83 4.15 0.11 -1.00
N GLY A 84 3.59 -0.64 -1.95
CA GLY A 84 4.25 -1.11 -3.15
C GLY A 84 4.24 -0.14 -4.33
N THR A 85 3.70 1.07 -4.17
CA THR A 85 3.68 2.10 -5.22
C THR A 85 4.34 3.39 -4.77
N LEU A 86 5.12 4.02 -5.66
CA LEU A 86 5.77 5.29 -5.36
C LEU A 86 4.74 6.41 -5.14
N ASP A 87 3.67 6.43 -5.93
CA ASP A 87 2.59 7.43 -5.83
C ASP A 87 1.96 7.49 -4.43
N ALA A 88 1.61 6.33 -3.86
CA ALA A 88 1.08 6.27 -2.49
C ALA A 88 2.13 6.70 -1.45
N ALA A 89 3.41 6.44 -1.69
CA ALA A 89 4.48 6.88 -0.80
C ALA A 89 4.69 8.40 -0.86
N VAL A 90 4.53 9.01 -2.04
CA VAL A 90 4.52 10.47 -2.20
C VAL A 90 3.41 11.09 -1.36
N TRP A 91 2.19 10.54 -1.42
CA TRP A 91 1.10 11.00 -0.55
C TRP A 91 1.45 10.88 0.94
N GLY A 92 2.06 9.75 1.35
CA GLY A 92 2.54 9.57 2.72
C GLY A 92 3.53 10.65 3.14
N ALA A 93 4.49 11.00 2.28
CA ALA A 93 5.49 12.03 2.56
C ALA A 93 4.91 13.45 2.62
N GLU A 94 4.00 13.79 1.71
CA GLU A 94 3.41 15.12 1.61
C GLU A 94 2.37 15.41 2.70
N LEU A 95 1.65 14.37 3.14
CA LEU A 95 0.58 14.47 4.13
C LEU A 95 1.04 14.15 5.55
N ALA A 96 2.25 13.61 5.75
CA ALA A 96 2.78 13.32 7.06
C ALA A 96 2.79 14.58 7.96
N ALA A 97 2.56 14.36 9.26
CA ALA A 97 2.63 15.39 10.27
C ALA A 97 4.08 15.87 10.48
N GLY A 98 4.23 17.12 10.89
CA GLY A 98 5.53 17.77 11.14
C GLY A 98 5.91 18.82 10.09
N ASP A 99 6.93 19.61 10.44
CA ASP A 99 7.39 20.77 9.65
C ASP A 99 8.58 20.44 8.73
N GLY A 100 9.12 19.23 8.84
CA GLY A 100 10.21 18.77 7.98
C GLY A 100 9.78 18.58 6.52
N PRO A 101 10.75 18.49 5.59
CA PRO A 101 10.45 18.10 4.21
C PRO A 101 9.92 16.66 4.17
N GLY A 102 9.01 16.39 3.24
CA GLY A 102 8.61 15.02 2.94
C GLY A 102 9.80 14.21 2.42
N ARG A 103 9.89 12.96 2.85
CA ARG A 103 10.91 11.98 2.50
C ARG A 103 10.27 10.64 2.21
N ILE A 104 10.88 9.87 1.32
CA ILE A 104 10.42 8.53 0.95
C ILE A 104 11.58 7.57 1.15
N TYR A 105 11.34 6.51 1.92
CA TYR A 105 12.34 5.50 2.23
C TYR A 105 12.00 4.17 1.56
N PHE A 106 13.02 3.48 1.06
CA PHE A 106 12.93 2.04 0.82
C PHE A 106 12.90 1.34 2.16
N VAL A 107 11.96 0.42 2.33
CA VAL A 107 11.77 -0.28 3.60
C VAL A 107 11.58 -1.77 3.42
N GLU A 108 12.01 -2.52 4.43
CA GLU A 108 11.74 -3.94 4.57
C GLU A 108 10.91 -4.18 5.84
N PRO A 109 9.72 -4.81 5.73
CA PRO A 109 8.99 -5.21 6.93
C PRO A 109 9.79 -6.27 7.69
N THR A 110 9.92 -6.10 9.00
CA THR A 110 10.61 -7.08 9.86
C THR A 110 9.72 -8.27 10.22
N GLY A 111 8.40 -8.10 10.16
CA GLY A 111 7.41 -9.16 10.39
C GLY A 111 6.31 -9.23 9.32
N SER A 112 5.11 -9.64 9.74
CA SER A 112 3.98 -9.82 8.82
C SER A 112 3.35 -8.49 8.40
N ILE A 113 2.77 -8.46 7.21
CA ILE A 113 2.04 -7.30 6.69
C ILE A 113 0.65 -7.73 6.27
N GLU A 114 -0.32 -6.82 6.40
CA GLU A 114 -1.70 -7.00 5.97
C GLU A 114 -2.13 -5.80 5.11
N ASP A 115 -3.16 -5.99 4.28
CA ASP A 115 -3.72 -4.91 3.48
C ASP A 115 -4.20 -3.75 4.37
N ASP A 116 -3.96 -2.52 3.95
CA ASP A 116 -4.46 -1.34 4.67
C ASP A 116 -5.99 -1.25 4.46
N PRO A 117 -6.80 -1.41 5.52
CA PRO A 117 -8.25 -1.36 5.41
C PRO A 117 -8.75 0.05 5.09
N ASN A 118 -7.93 1.10 5.18
CA ASN A 118 -8.33 2.45 4.80
C ASN A 118 -8.28 2.68 3.27
N LEU A 119 -7.54 1.83 2.54
CA LEU A 119 -7.28 2.00 1.11
C LEU A 119 -7.71 0.79 0.27
N THR A 120 -7.95 -0.36 0.90
CA THR A 120 -8.37 -1.60 0.26
C THR A 120 -9.90 -1.73 0.26
N ASP A 121 -10.48 -2.11 -0.88
CA ASP A 121 -11.93 -2.30 -1.05
C ASP A 121 -12.79 -1.08 -0.65
N LYS A 122 -12.24 0.13 -0.77
CA LYS A 122 -12.96 1.38 -0.52
C LYS A 122 -13.56 1.96 -1.78
N ARG A 123 -12.72 2.62 -2.57
CA ARG A 123 -13.14 3.27 -3.82
C ARG A 123 -13.10 2.33 -5.01
N PHE A 124 -12.17 1.37 -4.98
CA PHE A 124 -11.95 0.40 -6.03
C PHE A 124 -11.81 -1.00 -5.41
N PRO A 125 -12.20 -2.06 -6.13
CA PRO A 125 -12.01 -3.43 -5.67
C PRO A 125 -10.52 -3.78 -5.48
N GLY A 126 -10.22 -4.50 -4.40
CA GLY A 126 -8.89 -4.94 -4.01
C GLY A 126 -8.00 -3.80 -3.52
N ASN A 127 -6.68 -4.00 -3.66
CA ASN A 127 -5.64 -3.10 -3.19
C ASN A 127 -4.80 -2.53 -4.36
N PRO A 128 -5.36 -1.63 -5.18
CA PRO A 128 -4.67 -1.11 -6.38
C PRO A 128 -3.44 -0.24 -6.03
N THR A 129 -3.47 0.44 -4.88
CA THR A 129 -2.36 1.26 -4.38
C THR A 129 -1.27 0.42 -3.72
N LYS A 130 -1.52 -0.89 -3.54
CA LYS A 130 -0.62 -1.82 -2.85
C LYS A 130 -0.23 -1.28 -1.48
N SER A 131 -1.21 -0.78 -0.73
CA SER A 131 -1.00 -0.19 0.59
C SER A 131 -1.22 -1.22 1.67
N TYR A 132 -0.28 -1.31 2.60
CA TYR A 132 -0.22 -2.32 3.64
C TYR A 132 0.08 -1.67 4.98
N ARG A 133 -0.07 -2.44 6.04
CA ARG A 133 0.31 -2.08 7.40
C ARG A 133 0.94 -3.26 8.14
N SER A 134 1.77 -2.97 9.13
CA SER A 134 2.44 -3.96 9.98
C SER A 134 2.40 -3.56 11.45
N ARG A 135 2.31 -4.55 12.34
CA ARG A 135 2.53 -4.35 13.79
C ARG A 135 4.00 -4.50 14.17
N ASP A 136 4.82 -4.99 13.27
CA ASP A 136 6.26 -5.11 13.44
C ASP A 136 6.96 -3.90 12.80
N PRO A 137 8.14 -3.50 13.28
CA PRO A 137 8.86 -2.38 12.70
C PRO A 137 9.20 -2.56 11.21
N LEU A 138 9.40 -1.44 10.51
CA LEU A 138 9.99 -1.43 9.17
C LEU A 138 11.45 -1.02 9.27
N ARG A 139 12.34 -1.76 8.62
CA ARG A 139 13.76 -1.39 8.51
C ARG A 139 13.96 -0.50 7.30
N VAL A 140 14.59 0.65 7.50
CA VAL A 140 15.02 1.53 6.40
C VAL A 140 16.23 0.91 5.70
N THR A 141 16.16 0.75 4.39
CA THR A 141 17.25 0.21 3.57
C THR A 141 17.88 1.25 2.65
N GLY A 142 17.22 2.40 2.47
CA GLY A 142 17.70 3.53 1.68
C GLY A 142 16.67 4.64 1.57
N GLU A 143 17.06 5.78 0.98
CA GLU A 143 16.17 6.90 0.67
C GLU A 143 15.94 6.98 -0.84
N VAL A 144 14.70 7.27 -1.25
CA VAL A 144 14.37 7.62 -2.63
C VAL A 144 14.65 9.12 -2.81
N THR A 145 15.71 9.45 -3.53
CA THR A 145 16.12 10.85 -3.76
C THR A 145 15.46 11.46 -4.99
N GLU A 146 15.02 10.64 -5.94
CA GLU A 146 14.41 11.07 -7.19
C GLU A 146 12.91 10.75 -7.19
N TRP A 147 12.10 11.71 -6.79
CA TRP A 147 10.65 11.64 -6.90
C TRP A 147 10.09 13.04 -7.11
N ARG A 148 8.88 13.09 -7.67
CA ARG A 148 8.16 14.33 -7.94
C ARG A 148 6.91 14.35 -7.07
N GLY A 149 6.74 15.43 -6.32
CA GLY A 149 5.51 15.68 -5.57
C GLY A 149 4.30 15.92 -6.47
N HIS A 150 3.12 15.86 -5.87
CA HIS A 150 1.88 16.21 -6.55
C HIS A 150 1.83 17.71 -6.86
N SER A 151 0.91 18.09 -7.75
CA SER A 151 0.69 19.52 -8.01
C SER A 151 0.17 20.21 -6.74
N PRO A 152 0.47 21.50 -6.53
CA PRO A 152 -0.04 22.25 -5.38
C PRO A 152 -1.57 22.17 -5.25
N GLU A 153 -2.28 22.15 -6.38
CA GLU A 153 -3.74 22.06 -6.44
C GLU A 153 -4.24 20.68 -5.99
N ALA A 154 -3.59 19.60 -6.43
CA ALA A 154 -3.92 18.25 -6.01
C ALA A 154 -3.65 18.04 -4.51
N LEU A 155 -2.50 18.53 -4.03
CA LEU A 155 -2.15 18.45 -2.61
C LEU A 155 -3.14 19.25 -1.74
N LYS A 156 -3.52 20.45 -2.19
CA LYS A 156 -4.53 21.26 -1.51
C LYS A 156 -5.89 20.55 -1.47
N ALA A 157 -6.36 20.03 -2.61
CA ALA A 157 -7.63 19.34 -2.68
C ALA A 157 -7.69 18.10 -1.76
N MET A 158 -6.57 17.38 -1.64
CA MET A 158 -6.47 16.23 -0.74
C MET A 158 -6.53 16.67 0.73
N LYS A 159 -5.77 17.69 1.13
CA LYS A 159 -5.80 18.26 2.48
C LYS A 159 -7.20 18.75 2.85
N ASP A 160 -7.84 19.53 1.98
CA ASP A 160 -9.21 20.01 2.17
C ASP A 160 -10.21 18.84 2.36
N SER A 161 -10.01 17.73 1.64
CA SER A 161 -10.84 16.53 1.77
C SER A 161 -10.65 15.82 3.11
N LEU A 162 -9.41 15.73 3.59
CA LEU A 162 -9.10 15.12 4.89
C LEU A 162 -9.67 15.95 6.05
N GLU A 163 -9.52 17.28 5.99
CA GLU A 163 -10.12 18.18 6.98
C GLU A 163 -11.65 18.12 7.01
N ARG A 164 -12.30 17.82 5.87
CA ARG A 164 -13.75 17.60 5.83
C ARG A 164 -14.12 16.28 6.52
N LEU A 165 -13.39 15.20 6.23
CA LEU A 165 -13.63 13.89 6.86
C LEU A 165 -13.45 13.95 8.38
N GLU A 166 -12.44 14.68 8.86
CA GLU A 166 -12.22 14.92 10.29
C GLU A 166 -13.40 15.67 10.92
N ARG A 167 -13.90 16.73 10.27
CA ARG A 167 -15.10 17.45 10.71
C ARG A 167 -16.37 16.59 10.73
N GLU A 168 -16.44 15.58 9.88
CA GLU A 168 -17.53 14.60 9.81
C GLU A 168 -17.36 13.45 10.82
N GLY A 169 -16.25 13.42 11.58
CA GLY A 169 -15.97 12.38 12.58
C GLY A 169 -15.58 11.03 11.97
N VAL A 170 -15.10 11.02 10.72
CA VAL A 170 -14.62 9.80 10.06
C VAL A 170 -13.18 9.56 10.49
N GLU A 171 -13.00 8.60 11.40
CA GLU A 171 -11.68 8.21 11.90
C GLU A 171 -11.03 7.12 11.03
N PRO A 172 -9.69 7.13 10.89
CA PRO A 172 -8.96 6.03 10.28
C PRO A 172 -9.14 4.73 11.07
N ILE A 173 -9.30 3.63 10.35
CA ILE A 173 -9.37 2.28 10.93
C ILE A 173 -7.97 1.86 11.37
N ASP A 174 -7.79 1.67 12.69
CA ASP A 174 -6.62 1.05 13.32
C ASP A 174 -6.91 -0.43 13.58
#